data_AF-A0A916SSR7-F1
#
_entry.id   AF-A0A916SSR7-F1
#
_cell.length_a   1.000
_cell.length_b   1.000
_cell.length_c   1.000
_cell.angle_alpha   90.00
_cell.angle_beta   90.00
_cell.angle_gamma   90.00
#
_symmetry.space_group_name_H-M   'P 1'
#
loop_
_entity.id
_entity.type
_entity.pdbx_description
1 polymer ?
#
loop_
_entity_poly.entity_id
_entity_poly.type
_entity_poly.pdbx_seq_one_letter_code
_entity_poly.pdbx_strand_id
1 'polypeptide(L)'
;MLRTWSCNNALAGYLGSPSSGFARILAQPVPASTDPNAAHQIVCAAAVTKPDDSGYEEISYRLKNRIKDKGYTNYRICTSDRPSKTDSPHIVPCTQAHKAETIGGYVIGKADGKYPGSKTVDKRALAKCVPLAKTYLGGARGDVIASANSTGKSGWQRGTTMTACFVEATKGTFTKPLKGMKNKPLSAYK
;
A
#
# COMPACT_ATOMS: atom_id res chain seq x y z
N MET A 1 16.67 -2.48 -18.44
CA MET A 1 15.73 -1.65 -17.67
C MET A 1 14.69 -2.54 -17.00
N LEU A 2 14.48 -2.40 -15.69
CA LEU A 2 13.46 -3.20 -14.98
C LEU A 2 12.06 -2.63 -15.30
N ARG A 3 11.30 -3.30 -16.18
CA ARG A 3 9.97 -2.85 -16.65
C ARG A 3 9.00 -2.61 -15.49
N THR A 4 8.92 -3.53 -14.53
CA THR A 4 8.06 -3.42 -13.34
C THR A 4 8.39 -2.19 -12.50
N TRP A 5 9.68 -1.94 -12.23
CA TRP A 5 10.10 -0.75 -11.50
C TRP A 5 9.73 0.53 -12.25
N SER A 6 9.95 0.56 -13.57
CA SER A 6 9.62 1.73 -14.41
C SER A 6 8.12 2.03 -14.37
N CYS A 7 7.28 0.99 -14.48
CA CYS A 7 5.82 1.14 -14.38
C CYS A 7 5.33 1.56 -13.00
N ASN A 8 5.91 1.04 -11.92
CA ASN A 8 5.55 1.47 -10.56
C ASN A 8 5.86 2.94 -10.32
N ASN A 9 7.00 3.45 -10.82
CA ASN A 9 7.34 4.87 -10.73
C ASN A 9 6.42 5.74 -11.61
N ALA A 10 6.14 5.31 -12.84
CA ALA A 10 5.22 6.02 -13.73
C ALA A 10 3.80 6.09 -13.13
N LEU A 11 3.34 5.03 -12.48
CA LEU A 11 2.03 4.98 -11.83
C LEU A 11 1.90 6.03 -10.72
N ALA A 12 2.94 6.22 -9.90
CA ALA A 12 2.92 7.25 -8.85
C ALA A 12 2.65 8.66 -9.40
N GLY A 13 3.33 9.02 -10.48
CA GLY A 13 3.11 10.29 -11.18
C GLY A 13 1.72 10.36 -11.81
N TYR A 14 1.28 9.28 -12.47
CA TYR A 14 -0.03 9.21 -13.12
C TYR A 14 -1.19 9.35 -12.14
N LEU A 15 -1.13 8.68 -10.98
CA LEU A 15 -2.18 8.72 -9.97
C LEU A 15 -2.09 9.96 -9.06
N GLY A 16 -0.99 10.70 -9.11
CA GLY A 16 -0.79 11.96 -8.38
C GLY A 16 -0.37 11.79 -6.92
N SER A 17 0.22 10.65 -6.55
CA SER A 17 0.76 10.41 -5.20
C SER A 17 1.82 9.31 -5.20
N PRO A 18 2.93 9.47 -4.46
CA PRO A 18 3.91 8.40 -4.22
C PRO A 18 3.33 7.23 -3.41
N SER A 19 2.15 7.40 -2.80
CA SER A 19 1.46 6.32 -2.08
C SER A 19 0.71 5.34 -2.98
N SER A 20 0.78 5.49 -4.31
CA SER A 20 0.10 4.67 -5.31
C SER A 20 0.30 3.18 -5.15
N GLY A 21 1.55 2.72 -5.00
CA GLY A 21 1.87 1.31 -4.89
C GLY A 21 1.48 0.67 -3.55
N PHE A 22 0.73 1.40 -2.72
CA PHE A 22 0.21 0.95 -1.42
C PHE A 22 -1.31 1.11 -1.35
N ALA A 23 -1.94 1.27 -2.51
CA ALA A 23 -3.36 1.26 -2.72
C ALA A 23 -3.73 0.03 -3.56
N ARG A 24 -5.03 -0.24 -3.71
CA ARG A 24 -5.62 -1.22 -4.64
C ARG A 24 -5.45 -0.83 -6.12
N ILE A 25 -4.40 -0.09 -6.46
CA ILE A 25 -4.09 0.30 -7.85
C ILE A 25 -2.67 -0.17 -8.15
N LEU A 26 -2.56 -1.09 -9.09
CA LEU A 26 -1.30 -1.73 -9.46
C LEU A 26 -0.86 -1.28 -10.85
N ALA A 27 0.46 -1.24 -11.05
CA ALA A 27 1.05 -1.02 -12.36
C ALA A 27 1.44 -2.39 -12.95
N GLN A 28 0.96 -2.69 -14.15
CA GLN A 28 1.31 -3.90 -14.88
C GLN A 28 2.01 -3.51 -16.18
N PRO A 29 3.29 -3.87 -16.37
CA PRO A 29 3.93 -3.67 -17.66
C PRO A 29 3.27 -4.58 -18.70
N VAL A 30 2.89 -4.01 -19.85
CA VAL A 30 2.47 -4.81 -21.00
C VAL A 30 3.68 -5.64 -21.47
N PRO A 31 3.51 -6.96 -21.71
CA PRO A 31 4.59 -7.81 -22.20
C PRO A 31 5.22 -7.25 -23.47
N ALA A 32 6.56 -7.32 -23.55
CA ALA A 32 7.29 -6.81 -24.72
C ALA A 32 6.86 -7.50 -26.01
N SER A 33 6.52 -8.80 -25.95
CA SER A 33 6.02 -9.58 -27.08
C SER A 33 4.66 -9.09 -27.63
N THR A 34 3.93 -8.29 -26.86
CA THR A 34 2.60 -7.78 -27.23
C THR A 34 2.62 -6.29 -27.59
N ASP A 35 3.77 -5.62 -27.46
CA ASP A 35 3.96 -4.21 -27.79
C ASP A 35 4.84 -4.10 -29.05
N PRO A 36 4.29 -3.73 -30.22
CA PRO A 36 5.06 -3.66 -31.46
C PRO A 36 6.20 -2.65 -31.42
N ASN A 37 6.17 -1.71 -30.46
CA ASN A 37 7.20 -0.69 -30.27
C ASN A 37 8.05 -0.93 -29.01
N ALA A 38 8.06 -2.16 -28.46
CA ALA A 38 8.73 -2.49 -27.20
C ALA A 38 10.24 -2.17 -27.16
N ALA A 39 10.89 -1.95 -28.32
CA ALA A 39 12.27 -1.50 -28.42
C ALA A 39 12.46 -0.03 -28.02
N HIS A 40 11.42 0.80 -28.14
CA HIS A 40 11.47 2.24 -27.90
C HIS A 40 10.60 2.69 -26.73
N GLN A 41 9.68 1.84 -26.24
CA GLN A 41 8.77 2.20 -25.16
C GLN A 41 8.49 1.04 -24.19
N ILE A 42 7.89 1.43 -23.05
CA ILE A 42 7.25 0.52 -22.11
C ILE A 42 5.83 1.03 -21.91
N VAL A 43 4.85 0.23 -22.29
CA VAL A 43 3.44 0.50 -21.97
C VAL A 43 3.13 -0.06 -20.58
N CYS A 44 2.58 0.79 -19.71
CA CYS A 44 2.19 0.43 -18.34
C CYS A 44 0.68 0.55 -18.20
N ALA A 45 0.00 -0.55 -17.91
CA ALA A 45 -1.41 -0.55 -17.54
C ALA A 45 -1.56 -0.22 -16.05
N ALA A 46 -2.54 0.62 -15.72
CA ALA A 46 -2.97 0.87 -14.34
C ALA A 46 -4.28 0.12 -14.13
N ALA A 47 -4.31 -0.81 -13.17
CA ALA A 47 -5.47 -1.64 -12.88
C ALA A 47 -5.90 -1.47 -11.43
N VAL A 48 -7.20 -1.41 -11.18
CA VAL A 48 -7.76 -1.40 -9.83
C VAL A 48 -8.07 -2.84 -9.42
N THR A 49 -7.58 -3.30 -8.27
CA THR A 49 -7.96 -4.61 -7.74
C THR A 49 -9.28 -4.52 -7.00
N LYS A 50 -10.06 -5.61 -7.00
CA LYS A 50 -11.28 -5.72 -6.20
C LYS A 50 -10.97 -5.52 -4.71
N PRO A 51 -11.93 -5.08 -3.87
CA PRO A 51 -11.68 -4.79 -2.47
C PRO A 51 -11.18 -5.99 -1.63
N ASP A 52 -11.43 -7.21 -2.11
CA ASP A 52 -11.01 -8.49 -1.51
C ASP A 52 -9.80 -9.13 -2.22
N ASP A 53 -9.16 -8.41 -3.16
CA ASP A 53 -8.04 -8.89 -3.98
C ASP A 53 -8.36 -10.11 -4.87
N SER A 54 -9.64 -10.42 -5.11
CA SER A 54 -10.06 -11.57 -5.95
C SER A 54 -9.86 -11.38 -7.46
N GLY A 55 -9.29 -10.25 -7.88
CA GLY A 55 -9.05 -9.91 -9.29
C GLY A 55 -9.11 -8.41 -9.53
N TYR A 56 -9.37 -8.02 -10.78
CA TYR A 56 -9.46 -6.62 -11.19
C TYR A 56 -10.91 -6.12 -11.25
N GLU A 57 -11.11 -4.84 -10.94
CA GLU A 57 -12.37 -4.13 -11.16
C GLU A 57 -12.44 -3.65 -12.62
N GLU A 58 -13.61 -3.81 -13.24
CA GLU A 58 -13.93 -3.10 -14.46
C GLU A 58 -14.27 -1.65 -14.13
N ILE A 59 -13.57 -0.69 -14.75
CA ILE A 59 -13.74 0.73 -14.48
C ILE A 59 -14.07 1.48 -15.77
N SER A 60 -15.03 2.39 -15.69
CA SER A 60 -15.39 3.31 -16.80
C SER A 60 -14.77 4.70 -16.64
N TYR A 61 -14.00 4.93 -15.58
CA TYR A 61 -13.42 6.22 -15.22
C TYR A 61 -11.89 6.24 -15.36
N ARG A 62 -11.31 7.45 -15.53
CA ARG A 62 -9.86 7.64 -15.59
C ARG A 62 -9.22 7.63 -14.21
N LEU A 63 -8.10 6.94 -14.08
CA LEU A 63 -7.33 6.87 -12.82
C LEU A 63 -6.34 8.04 -12.62
N LYS A 64 -6.14 8.89 -13.64
CA LYS A 64 -5.23 10.04 -13.54
C LYS A 64 -5.59 10.93 -12.34
N ASN A 65 -4.62 11.24 -11.49
CA ASN A 65 -4.76 12.05 -10.27
C ASN A 65 -5.78 11.52 -9.22
N ARG A 66 -6.25 10.27 -9.34
CA ARG A 66 -7.39 9.78 -8.55
C ARG A 66 -7.11 9.56 -7.07
N ILE A 67 -5.85 9.38 -6.70
CA ILE A 67 -5.43 9.21 -5.29
C ILE A 67 -4.77 10.46 -4.71
N LYS A 68 -4.76 11.57 -5.45
CA LYS A 68 -4.28 12.85 -4.95
C LYS A 68 -5.11 13.27 -3.72
N ASP A 69 -4.49 13.99 -2.79
CA ASP A 69 -5.12 14.56 -1.61
C ASP A 69 -5.85 13.52 -0.75
N LYS A 70 -7.18 13.53 -0.73
CA LYS A 70 -8.02 12.63 0.07
C LYS A 70 -8.42 11.35 -0.68
N GLY A 71 -8.07 11.22 -1.97
CA GLY A 71 -8.49 10.12 -2.82
C GLY A 71 -7.96 8.74 -2.40
N TYR A 72 -6.78 8.70 -1.77
CA TYR A 72 -6.14 7.46 -1.31
C TYR A 72 -7.06 6.58 -0.43
N THR A 73 -7.87 7.19 0.44
CA THR A 73 -8.75 6.44 1.36
C THR A 73 -9.73 5.51 0.64
N ASN A 74 -10.14 5.84 -0.60
CA ASN A 74 -11.06 4.99 -1.39
C ASN A 74 -10.38 3.73 -1.97
N TYR A 75 -9.05 3.76 -2.07
CA TYR A 75 -8.25 2.68 -2.62
C TYR A 75 -7.34 2.05 -1.57
N ARG A 76 -7.51 2.38 -0.28
CA ARG A 76 -6.72 1.76 0.78
C ARG A 76 -6.96 0.25 0.83
N ILE A 77 -5.95 -0.47 1.29
CA ILE A 77 -6.02 -1.91 1.52
C ILE A 77 -6.34 -2.11 3.00
N CYS A 78 -7.27 -3.02 3.29
CA CYS A 78 -7.62 -3.42 4.65
C CYS A 78 -7.38 -4.91 4.83
N THR A 79 -7.02 -5.32 6.05
CA THR A 79 -6.68 -6.72 6.33
C THR A 79 -7.41 -7.24 7.55
N SER A 80 -7.89 -8.49 7.49
CA SER A 80 -8.50 -9.19 8.62
C SER A 80 -7.47 -9.69 9.63
N ASP A 81 -6.22 -9.84 9.19
CA ASP A 81 -5.07 -10.10 10.04
C ASP A 81 -4.34 -8.83 10.46
N ARG A 82 -3.43 -8.99 11.42
CA ARG A 82 -2.53 -7.96 11.92
C ARG A 82 -1.24 -7.98 11.10
N PRO A 83 -0.94 -6.95 10.27
CA PRO A 83 0.31 -6.92 9.49
C PRO A 83 1.58 -7.01 10.35
N SER A 84 1.53 -6.62 11.62
CA SER A 84 2.66 -6.80 12.57
C SER A 84 2.92 -8.24 13.01
N LYS A 85 2.04 -9.19 12.66
CA LYS A 85 2.07 -10.59 13.14
C LYS A 85 2.07 -11.63 12.02
N THR A 86 1.90 -11.23 10.77
CA THR A 86 1.92 -12.12 9.61
C THR A 86 2.59 -11.45 8.43
N ASP A 87 3.38 -12.21 7.69
CA ASP A 87 4.08 -11.74 6.49
C ASP A 87 3.11 -11.54 5.31
N SER A 88 1.98 -12.26 5.30
CA SER A 88 0.97 -12.24 4.23
C SER A 88 -0.43 -12.10 4.84
N PRO A 89 -0.81 -10.89 5.29
CA PRO A 89 -2.13 -10.65 5.85
C PRO A 89 -3.22 -10.78 4.79
N HIS A 90 -4.35 -11.41 5.13
CA HIS A 90 -5.48 -11.54 4.20
C HIS A 90 -6.14 -10.18 3.97
N ILE A 91 -6.25 -9.80 2.70
CA ILE A 91 -6.93 -8.57 2.27
C ILE A 91 -8.44 -8.79 2.32
N VAL A 92 -9.16 -7.82 2.86
CA VAL A 92 -10.63 -7.81 2.93
C VAL A 92 -11.17 -6.44 2.55
N PRO A 93 -12.42 -6.36 2.07
CA PRO A 93 -13.06 -5.08 1.82
C PRO A 93 -13.04 -4.21 3.09
N CYS A 94 -12.63 -2.95 2.95
CA CYS A 94 -12.57 -2.02 4.07
C CYS A 94 -13.95 -1.69 4.69
N THR A 95 -15.05 -2.09 4.07
CA THR A 95 -16.42 -1.98 4.62
C THR A 95 -16.79 -3.17 5.50
N GLN A 96 -16.01 -4.24 5.49
CA GLN A 96 -16.16 -5.39 6.38
C GLN A 96 -15.28 -5.24 7.61
N ALA A 97 -15.49 -6.10 8.61
CA ALA A 97 -14.68 -6.11 9.82
C ALA A 97 -13.20 -6.42 9.50
N HIS A 98 -12.31 -5.48 9.80
CA HIS A 98 -10.87 -5.60 9.58
C HIS A 98 -10.07 -5.14 10.81
N LYS A 99 -8.79 -5.53 10.85
CA LYS A 99 -7.86 -5.21 11.94
C LYS A 99 -6.83 -4.16 11.54
N ALA A 100 -6.58 -3.95 10.26
CA ALA A 100 -5.66 -2.92 9.82
C ALA A 100 -6.11 -2.28 8.50
N GLU A 101 -5.70 -1.03 8.29
CA GLU A 101 -5.86 -0.32 7.03
C GLU A 101 -4.56 0.41 6.66
N THR A 102 -4.25 0.44 5.36
CA THR A 102 -3.08 1.16 4.87
C THR A 102 -3.27 2.66 5.00
N ILE A 103 -2.22 3.35 5.43
CA ILE A 103 -2.19 4.81 5.61
C ILE A 103 -1.19 5.49 4.66
N GLY A 104 -0.60 4.73 3.75
CA GLY A 104 0.40 5.16 2.78
C GLY A 104 1.56 4.17 2.69
N GLY A 105 2.68 4.64 2.17
CA GLY A 105 3.91 3.87 2.05
C GLY A 105 4.97 4.63 1.29
N TYR A 106 6.14 4.00 1.12
CA TYR A 106 7.28 4.61 0.44
C TYR A 106 8.28 3.58 -0.06
N VAL A 107 9.20 4.03 -0.92
CA VAL A 107 10.37 3.26 -1.35
C VAL A 107 11.44 3.26 -0.24
N ILE A 108 11.78 2.08 0.29
CA ILE A 108 12.67 1.89 1.44
C ILE A 108 14.13 1.58 1.05
N GLY A 109 14.40 1.38 -0.24
CA GLY A 109 15.74 1.07 -0.75
C GLY A 109 15.87 1.33 -2.25
N LYS A 110 17.07 1.13 -2.81
CA LYS A 110 17.34 1.27 -4.25
C LYS A 110 16.90 0.02 -5.01
N ALA A 111 16.46 0.17 -6.25
CA ALA A 111 15.98 -0.93 -7.10
C ALA A 111 17.07 -1.97 -7.44
N ASP A 112 18.33 -1.56 -7.45
CA ASP A 112 19.51 -2.41 -7.65
C ASP A 112 20.24 -2.71 -6.33
N GLY A 113 19.66 -2.30 -5.20
CA GLY A 113 20.26 -2.44 -3.88
C GLY A 113 20.24 -3.89 -3.37
N LYS A 114 21.26 -4.25 -2.58
CA LYS A 114 21.26 -5.52 -1.85
C LYS A 114 20.23 -5.50 -0.71
N TYR A 115 19.49 -6.60 -0.54
CA TYR A 115 18.53 -6.75 0.55
C TYR A 115 19.25 -6.68 1.92
N PRO A 116 18.92 -5.71 2.80
CA PRO A 116 19.67 -5.47 4.04
C PRO A 116 19.25 -6.38 5.21
N GLY A 117 18.41 -7.38 4.95
CA GLY A 117 17.82 -8.27 5.97
C GLY A 117 16.52 -7.72 6.56
N SER A 118 15.63 -8.61 7.00
CA SER A 118 14.29 -8.26 7.51
C SER A 118 14.36 -7.28 8.68
N LYS A 119 15.17 -7.58 9.71
CA LYS A 119 15.34 -6.71 10.88
C LYS A 119 15.69 -5.26 10.53
N THR A 120 16.57 -5.07 9.55
CA THR A 120 16.98 -3.74 9.09
C THR A 120 15.85 -3.04 8.34
N VAL A 121 15.13 -3.79 7.50
CA VAL A 121 13.95 -3.29 6.78
C VAL A 121 12.86 -2.88 7.76
N ASP A 122 12.52 -3.72 8.73
CA ASP A 122 11.46 -3.46 9.73
C ASP A 122 11.77 -2.23 10.57
N LYS A 123 13.03 -2.09 11.03
CA LYS A 123 13.46 -0.89 11.78
C LYS A 123 13.30 0.37 10.94
N ARG A 124 13.73 0.34 9.68
CA ARG A 124 13.60 1.49 8.75
C ARG A 124 12.14 1.77 8.40
N ALA A 125 11.31 0.73 8.31
CA ALA A 125 9.88 0.80 8.03
C ALA A 125 9.15 1.56 9.16
N LEU A 126 9.29 1.06 10.38
CA LEU A 126 8.62 1.61 11.56
C LEU A 126 9.06 3.05 11.87
N ALA A 127 10.33 3.39 11.61
CA ALA A 127 10.83 4.75 11.79
C ALA A 127 10.03 5.80 10.98
N LYS A 128 9.44 5.44 9.84
CA LYS A 128 8.57 6.33 9.06
C LYS A 128 7.08 6.06 9.26
N CYS A 129 6.68 4.80 9.45
CA CYS A 129 5.27 4.47 9.62
C CYS A 129 4.69 4.96 10.95
N VAL A 130 5.48 5.03 12.03
CA VAL A 130 5.01 5.53 13.34
C VAL A 130 4.58 7.00 13.29
N PRO A 131 5.40 7.96 12.78
CA PRO A 131 4.96 9.33 12.60
C PRO A 131 3.74 9.49 11.68
N LEU A 132 3.67 8.67 10.62
CA LEU A 132 2.55 8.68 9.68
C LEU A 132 1.24 8.24 10.36
N ALA A 133 1.30 7.16 11.17
CA ALA A 133 0.18 6.68 11.96
C ALA A 133 -0.30 7.73 12.98
N LYS A 134 0.63 8.37 13.70
CA LYS A 134 0.29 9.44 14.65
C LYS A 134 -0.45 10.59 13.96
N THR A 135 0.01 10.99 12.78
CA THR A 135 -0.63 12.04 11.97
C THR A 135 -2.01 11.60 11.48
N TYR A 136 -2.12 10.37 10.94
CA TYR A 136 -3.36 9.80 10.42
C TYR A 136 -4.44 9.69 11.48
N LEU A 137 -4.09 9.19 12.67
CA LEU A 137 -5.01 9.01 13.79
C LEU A 137 -5.31 10.35 14.50
N GLY A 138 -4.46 11.36 14.35
CA GLY A 138 -4.55 12.63 15.08
C GLY A 138 -4.05 12.54 16.52
N GLY A 139 -3.16 11.60 16.83
CA GLY A 139 -2.62 11.37 18.18
C GLY A 139 -1.99 9.97 18.36
N ALA A 140 -1.26 9.78 19.47
CA ALA A 140 -0.75 8.48 19.88
C ALA A 140 -1.80 7.74 20.72
N ARG A 141 -1.87 6.40 20.60
CA ARG A 141 -2.88 5.56 21.25
C ARG A 141 -2.31 4.18 21.63
N GLY A 142 -2.96 3.49 22.57
CA GLY A 142 -2.55 2.13 23.00
C GLY A 142 -3.34 0.99 22.34
N ASP A 143 -4.54 1.27 21.82
CA ASP A 143 -5.43 0.29 21.20
C ASP A 143 -5.29 0.22 19.67
N VAL A 144 -4.52 1.14 19.07
CA VAL A 144 -4.16 1.16 17.65
C VAL A 144 -2.67 1.48 17.54
N ILE A 145 -1.92 0.63 16.85
CA ILE A 145 -0.47 0.76 16.65
C ILE A 145 -0.15 1.00 15.18
N ALA A 146 1.06 1.53 14.91
CA ALA A 146 1.62 1.52 13.58
C ALA A 146 2.20 0.14 13.28
N SER A 147 2.01 -0.34 12.06
CA SER A 147 2.71 -1.51 11.54
C SER A 147 3.14 -1.26 10.10
N ALA A 148 3.96 -2.17 9.57
CA ALA A 148 4.47 -2.07 8.22
C ALA A 148 4.50 -3.45 7.57
N ASN A 149 4.23 -3.51 6.27
CA ASN A 149 4.49 -4.68 5.45
C ASN A 149 5.47 -4.26 4.36
N SER A 150 6.65 -4.85 4.37
CA SER A 150 7.76 -4.48 3.49
C SER A 150 8.09 -5.60 2.54
N THR A 151 8.55 -5.22 1.36
CA THR A 151 8.99 -6.19 0.37
C THR A 151 10.17 -7.00 0.90
N GLY A 152 10.03 -8.33 0.91
CA GLY A 152 11.08 -9.26 1.32
C GLY A 152 12.19 -9.43 0.26
N LYS A 153 13.13 -10.35 0.54
CA LYS A 153 14.31 -10.61 -0.29
C LYS A 153 13.99 -10.85 -1.77
N SER A 154 12.95 -11.64 -2.07
CA SER A 154 12.60 -11.99 -3.46
C SER A 154 12.14 -10.78 -4.27
N GLY A 155 11.36 -9.88 -3.66
CA GLY A 155 10.95 -8.65 -4.33
C GLY A 155 12.10 -7.66 -4.49
N TRP A 156 13.02 -7.58 -3.52
CA TRP A 156 14.26 -6.79 -3.68
C TRP A 156 15.12 -7.27 -4.85
N GLN A 157 15.25 -8.58 -5.06
CA GLN A 157 15.95 -9.14 -6.22
C GLN A 157 15.31 -8.77 -7.56
N ARG A 158 14.02 -8.41 -7.56
CA ARG A 158 13.28 -7.90 -8.73
C ARG A 158 13.21 -6.37 -8.77
N GLY A 159 13.95 -5.69 -7.89
CA GLY A 159 13.98 -4.24 -7.74
C GLY A 159 12.72 -3.60 -7.16
N THR A 160 11.90 -4.40 -6.48
CA THR A 160 10.78 -3.89 -5.68
C THR A 160 11.27 -3.67 -4.25
N THR A 161 11.38 -2.39 -3.86
CA THR A 161 11.90 -1.99 -2.56
C THR A 161 10.89 -1.10 -1.84
N MET A 162 9.68 -1.62 -1.64
CA MET A 162 8.53 -0.86 -1.17
C MET A 162 8.07 -1.29 0.22
N THR A 163 7.56 -0.34 1.00
CA THR A 163 6.98 -0.55 2.32
C THR A 163 5.62 0.12 2.41
N ALA A 164 4.58 -0.67 2.69
CA ALA A 164 3.26 -0.20 3.07
C ALA A 164 3.23 0.09 4.57
N CYS A 165 2.67 1.23 4.97
CA CYS A 165 2.41 1.57 6.36
C CYS A 165 0.94 1.33 6.69
N PHE A 166 0.69 0.77 7.87
CA PHE A 166 -0.65 0.47 8.37
C PHE A 166 -0.90 1.11 9.73
N VAL A 167 -2.17 1.37 10.01
CA VAL A 167 -2.67 1.42 11.39
C VAL A 167 -3.39 0.12 11.68
N GLU A 168 -3.16 -0.43 12.88
CA GLU A 168 -3.59 -1.76 13.24
C GLU A 168 -4.20 -1.76 14.65
N ALA A 169 -5.43 -2.25 14.78
CA ALA A 169 -6.07 -2.43 16.08
C ALA A 169 -5.38 -3.57 16.85
N THR A 170 -5.03 -3.31 18.12
CA THR A 170 -4.42 -4.32 18.98
C THR A 170 -5.42 -5.36 19.48
N LYS A 171 -6.71 -4.98 19.55
CA LYS A 171 -7.86 -5.82 19.90
C LYS A 171 -9.09 -5.37 19.08
N GLY A 172 -9.98 -6.32 18.81
CA GLY A 172 -11.22 -6.05 18.08
C GLY A 172 -11.02 -5.78 16.59
N THR A 173 -12.07 -5.25 15.96
CA THR A 173 -12.12 -4.91 14.53
C THR A 173 -12.87 -3.60 14.33
N PHE A 174 -12.73 -3.02 13.14
CA PHE A 174 -13.43 -1.82 12.69
C PHE A 174 -13.87 -1.98 11.22
N THR A 175 -14.79 -1.13 10.77
CA THR A 175 -15.34 -1.12 9.39
C THR A 175 -15.27 0.26 8.73
N LYS A 176 -14.88 1.30 9.49
CA LYS A 176 -14.75 2.69 9.02
C LYS A 176 -13.31 3.17 9.15
N PRO A 177 -12.84 4.08 8.28
CA PRO A 177 -11.47 4.58 8.36
C PRO A 177 -11.18 5.25 9.70
N LEU A 178 -10.04 4.93 10.31
CA LEU A 178 -9.58 5.48 11.59
C LEU A 178 -8.98 6.88 11.47
N LYS A 179 -9.06 7.50 10.29
CA LYS A 179 -8.53 8.84 10.03
C LYS A 179 -9.15 9.86 11.00
N GLY A 180 -8.30 10.61 11.70
CA GLY A 180 -8.73 11.67 12.61
C GLY A 180 -9.51 11.17 13.83
N MET A 181 -9.32 9.90 14.22
CA MET A 181 -10.00 9.28 15.35
C MET A 181 -9.74 9.95 16.69
N LYS A 182 -8.54 10.52 16.89
CA LYS A 182 -8.12 11.18 18.13
C LYS A 182 -8.43 10.27 19.33
N ASN A 183 -9.21 10.77 20.30
CA ASN A 183 -9.55 10.07 21.53
C ASN A 183 -10.84 9.24 21.44
N LYS A 184 -11.50 9.18 20.26
CA LYS A 184 -12.72 8.37 20.12
C LYS A 184 -12.40 6.88 20.29
N PRO A 185 -13.26 6.08 20.95
CA PRO A 185 -13.03 4.66 21.12
C PRO A 185 -13.16 3.91 19.78
N LEU A 186 -12.49 2.75 19.65
CA LEU A 186 -12.58 1.89 18.46
C LEU A 186 -14.01 1.45 18.13
N SER A 187 -14.86 1.30 19.15
CA SER A 187 -16.28 0.99 18.98
C SER A 187 -17.06 2.02 18.15
N ALA A 188 -16.60 3.27 18.08
CA ALA A 188 -17.23 4.30 17.25
C ALA A 188 -16.98 4.12 15.74
N TYR A 189 -16.12 3.17 15.36
CA TYR A 189 -15.69 2.89 13.99
C TYR A 189 -16.15 1.51 13.50
N LYS A 190 -17.15 0.92 14.18
CA LYS A 190 -17.89 -0.24 13.70
C LYS A 190 -18.90 0.13 12.62
#